data_AF-W1YSR0-F1
#
_entry.id   AF-W1YSR0-F1
#
_cell.length_a   1.000
_cell.length_b   1.000
_cell.length_c   1.000
_cell.angle_alpha   90.00
_cell.angle_beta   90.00
_cell.angle_gamma   90.00
#
_symmetry.space_group_name_H-M   'P 1'
#
loop_
_entity.id
_entity.type
_entity.pdbx_description
1 polymer ?
#
loop_
_entity_poly.entity_id
_entity_poly.type
_entity_poly.pdbx_seq_one_letter_code
_entity_poly.pdbx_strand_id
1 'polypeptide(L)'
;RANIWGLKKLGVTFIISTTAVGSLNENFKPGHFVLTDQFLDFTKNRITTFYEGGDRPVAHLDVTNPYCPELRDILQKVGTEQGLSVHNGGTYVCTEGPRFE
;
A
#
# COMPACT_ATOMS: atom_id res chain seq x y z
N ARG A 1 -1.02 -8.32 -10.32
CA ARG A 1 -0.45 -7.93 -11.64
C ARG A 1 -1.52 -7.51 -12.65
N ALA A 2 -2.46 -8.38 -13.03
CA ALA A 2 -3.53 -8.04 -13.99
C ALA A 2 -4.29 -6.76 -13.63
N ASN A 3 -4.69 -6.60 -12.35
CA ASN A 3 -5.40 -5.42 -11.88
C ASN A 3 -4.62 -4.11 -12.16
N ILE A 4 -3.35 -4.06 -11.74
CA ILE A 4 -2.49 -2.88 -11.94
C ILE A 4 -2.25 -2.61 -13.44
N TRP A 5 -2.04 -3.66 -14.24
CA TRP A 5 -1.85 -3.50 -15.69
C TRP A 5 -3.13 -3.02 -16.40
N GLY A 6 -4.29 -3.53 -15.98
CA GLY A 6 -5.59 -3.11 -16.47
C GLY A 6 -5.82 -1.62 -16.23
N LEU A 7 -5.60 -1.15 -14.99
CA LEU A 7 -5.69 0.27 -14.64
C LEU A 7 -4.72 1.11 -15.49
N LYS A 8 -3.47 0.65 -15.65
CA LYS A 8 -2.49 1.34 -16.50
C LYS A 8 -2.95 1.44 -17.96
N LYS A 9 -3.55 0.39 -18.51
CA LYS A 9 -4.08 0.37 -19.89
C LYS A 9 -5.27 1.31 -20.07
N LEU A 10 -6.06 1.54 -19.02
CA LEU A 10 -7.15 2.52 -19.00
C LEU A 10 -6.66 3.97 -18.81
N GLY A 11 -5.36 4.21 -18.66
CA GLY A 11 -4.80 5.55 -18.48
C GLY A 11 -4.88 6.09 -17.05
N VAL A 12 -5.14 5.22 -16.06
CA VAL A 12 -5.16 5.62 -14.64
C VAL A 12 -3.78 6.13 -14.21
N THR A 13 -3.76 7.29 -13.56
CA THR A 13 -2.55 7.96 -13.07
C THR A 13 -2.34 7.82 -11.57
N PHE A 14 -3.41 7.60 -10.80
CA PHE A 14 -3.38 7.44 -9.35
C PHE A 14 -4.19 6.22 -8.94
N ILE A 15 -3.67 5.45 -7.98
CA ILE A 15 -4.34 4.29 -7.41
C ILE A 15 -4.42 4.49 -5.89
N ILE A 16 -5.63 4.42 -5.36
CA ILE A 16 -5.89 4.37 -3.93
C ILE A 16 -6.44 2.98 -3.63
N SER A 17 -5.88 2.32 -2.62
CA SER A 17 -6.32 1.00 -2.18
C SER A 17 -6.63 1.02 -0.68
N THR A 18 -7.68 0.30 -0.29
CA THR A 18 -8.05 0.11 1.11
C THR A 18 -7.81 -1.34 1.51
N THR A 19 -7.37 -1.57 2.75
CA THR A 19 -7.24 -2.91 3.32
C THR A 19 -7.63 -2.88 4.80
N ALA A 20 -8.33 -3.92 5.25
CA ALA A 20 -8.62 -4.11 6.67
C ALA A 20 -7.45 -4.84 7.33
N VAL A 21 -7.04 -4.38 8.52
CA VAL A 21 -5.86 -4.89 9.22
C VAL A 21 -6.09 -4.98 10.73
N GLY A 22 -5.33 -5.83 11.40
CA GLY A 22 -5.16 -5.80 12.85
C GLY A 22 -4.13 -4.73 13.24
N SER A 23 -4.35 -4.07 14.36
CA SER A 23 -3.39 -3.10 14.90
C SER A 23 -2.32 -3.79 15.74
N LEU A 24 -1.05 -3.44 15.51
CA LEU A 24 0.09 -3.81 16.36
C LEU A 24 0.59 -2.62 17.21
N ASN A 25 -0.17 -1.53 17.26
CA ASN A 25 0.15 -0.31 17.99
C ASN A 25 -1.07 0.12 18.81
N GLU A 26 -0.94 0.21 20.13
CA GLU A 26 -2.04 0.55 21.04
C GLU A 26 -2.68 1.93 20.76
N ASN A 27 -1.95 2.84 20.10
CA ASN A 27 -2.47 4.15 19.68
C ASN A 27 -3.40 4.07 18.45
N PHE A 28 -3.30 3.00 17.66
CA PHE A 28 -4.13 2.76 16.48
C PHE A 28 -5.32 1.89 16.87
N LYS A 29 -6.44 2.53 17.21
CA LYS A 29 -7.66 1.87 17.68
C LYS A 29 -8.51 1.37 16.51
N PRO A 30 -9.35 0.34 16.71
CA PRO A 30 -10.36 -0.04 15.73
C PRO A 30 -11.20 1.15 15.26
N GLY A 31 -11.42 1.24 13.95
CA GLY A 31 -12.12 2.36 13.31
C GLY A 31 -11.25 3.57 12.98
N HIS A 32 -9.98 3.60 13.42
CA HIS A 32 -9.02 4.58 12.93
C HIS A 32 -8.52 4.20 11.52
N PHE A 33 -8.17 5.21 10.73
CA PHE A 33 -7.49 5.03 9.45
C PHE A 33 -6.00 5.29 9.60
N VAL A 34 -5.18 4.56 8.84
CA VAL A 34 -3.73 4.77 8.78
C VAL A 34 -3.33 4.95 7.32
N LEU A 35 -2.67 6.07 7.03
CA LEU A 35 -2.05 6.34 5.73
C LEU A 35 -0.63 5.79 5.79
N THR A 36 -0.48 4.51 5.46
CA THR A 36 0.79 3.79 5.53
C THR A 36 1.85 4.42 4.64
N ASP A 37 3.07 4.47 5.15
CA ASP A 37 4.23 5.05 4.47
C ASP A 37 5.35 4.06 4.22
N GLN A 38 5.28 2.91 4.88
CA GLN A 38 6.23 1.82 4.78
C GLN A 38 5.51 0.47 4.84
N PHE A 39 6.20 -0.57 4.41
CA PHE A 39 5.73 -1.93 4.59
C PHE A 39 6.88 -2.91 4.84
N LEU A 40 6.56 -4.03 5.49
CA LEU A 40 7.38 -5.22 5.54
C LEU A 40 6.64 -6.33 4.79
N ASP A 41 7.28 -6.89 3.77
CA ASP A 41 6.70 -7.95 2.94
C ASP A 41 7.22 -9.33 3.38
N PHE A 42 6.31 -10.13 3.91
CA PHE A 42 6.54 -11.54 4.27
C PHE A 42 5.81 -12.50 3.33
N THR A 43 5.31 -12.02 2.20
CA THR A 43 4.74 -12.87 1.14
C THR A 43 5.86 -13.64 0.43
N LYS A 44 5.53 -14.83 -0.06
CA LYS A 44 6.50 -15.79 -0.62
C LYS A 44 6.04 -16.38 -1.95
N ASN A 45 4.74 -16.57 -2.12
CA ASN A 45 4.20 -17.31 -3.27
C ASN A 45 3.63 -16.39 -4.37
N ARG A 46 3.83 -15.08 -4.24
CA ARG A 46 3.23 -14.08 -5.13
C ARG A 46 4.24 -13.63 -6.17
N ILE A 47 3.77 -13.46 -7.39
CA ILE A 47 4.59 -12.84 -8.45
C ILE A 47 4.47 -11.32 -8.32
N THR A 48 5.57 -10.67 -7.95
CA THR A 48 5.62 -9.26 -7.53
C THR A 48 6.13 -8.29 -8.60
N THR A 49 6.59 -8.79 -9.75
CA THR A 49 7.14 -7.94 -10.83
C THR A 49 6.45 -8.16 -12.19
N PHE A 50 6.55 -7.15 -13.06
CA PHE A 50 6.21 -7.23 -14.49
C PHE A 50 7.42 -7.58 -15.38
N TYR A 51 8.63 -7.56 -14.79
CA TYR A 51 9.90 -7.85 -15.47
C TYR A 51 10.32 -9.29 -15.12
N GLU A 52 9.82 -10.26 -15.88
CA GLU A 52 10.02 -11.71 -15.61
C GLU A 52 11.15 -12.34 -16.45
N GLY A 53 12.03 -11.52 -17.04
CA GLY A 53 13.12 -11.99 -17.91
C GLY A 53 12.71 -12.14 -19.39
N GLY A 54 13.41 -13.03 -20.10
CA GLY A 54 13.38 -13.11 -21.57
C GLY A 54 14.13 -11.93 -22.19
N ASP A 55 13.55 -11.31 -23.21
CA ASP A 55 14.12 -10.12 -23.87
C ASP A 55 13.94 -8.82 -23.06
N ARG A 56 13.30 -8.89 -21.89
CA ARG A 56 13.04 -7.71 -21.05
C ARG A 56 14.24 -7.41 -20.15
N PRO A 57 14.59 -6.13 -19.94
CA PRO A 57 15.65 -5.76 -19.01
C PRO A 57 15.25 -6.06 -17.56
N VAL A 58 16.27 -6.19 -16.70
CA VAL A 58 16.08 -6.26 -15.25
C VAL A 58 15.74 -4.86 -14.72
N ALA A 59 14.75 -4.78 -13.83
CA ALA A 59 14.36 -3.54 -13.18
C ALA A 59 14.57 -3.65 -11.66
N HIS A 60 15.41 -2.77 -11.12
CA HIS A 60 15.57 -2.57 -9.68
C HIS A 60 14.85 -1.27 -9.31
N LEU A 61 13.73 -1.39 -8.62
CA LEU A 61 12.95 -0.24 -8.18
C LEU A 61 13.37 0.15 -6.76
N ASP A 62 13.54 1.44 -6.55
CA ASP A 62 13.68 2.00 -5.22
C ASP A 62 12.33 1.90 -4.49
N VAL A 63 12.39 1.40 -3.25
CA VAL A 63 11.26 1.24 -2.34
C VAL A 63 11.46 2.01 -1.05
N THR A 64 12.41 2.96 -1.02
CA THR A 64 12.66 3.85 0.13
C THR A 64 11.40 4.64 0.50
N ASN A 65 10.65 5.12 -0.50
CA ASN A 65 9.36 5.79 -0.33
C ASN A 65 8.30 5.09 -1.19
N PRO A 66 7.71 3.98 -0.72
CA PRO A 66 6.89 3.10 -1.55
C PRO A 66 5.49 3.67 -1.87
N TYR A 67 5.05 4.69 -1.13
CA TYR A 67 3.76 5.34 -1.31
C TYR A 67 3.94 6.81 -1.73
N CYS A 68 3.02 7.31 -2.55
CA CYS A 68 3.01 8.70 -3.03
C CYS A 68 2.73 9.67 -1.86
N PRO A 69 3.69 10.55 -1.49
CA PRO A 69 3.50 11.49 -0.39
C PRO A 69 2.39 12.50 -0.68
N GLU A 70 2.26 12.96 -1.93
CA GLU A 70 1.24 13.95 -2.31
C GLU A 70 -0.18 13.41 -2.11
N LEU A 71 -0.44 12.15 -2.50
CA LEU A 71 -1.74 11.51 -2.27
C LEU A 71 -2.02 11.32 -0.78
N ARG A 72 -1.01 10.97 0.01
CA ARG A 72 -1.16 10.81 1.46
C ARG A 72 -1.52 12.14 2.13
N ASP A 73 -0.89 13.24 1.73
CA ASP A 73 -1.20 14.57 2.27
C ASP A 73 -2.64 15.01 1.93
N ILE A 74 -3.09 14.73 0.69
CA ILE A 74 -4.47 14.97 0.28
C ILE A 74 -5.45 14.15 1.14
N LEU A 75 -5.18 12.86 1.32
CA LEU A 75 -6.02 11.98 2.12
C LEU A 75 -6.06 12.39 3.60
N GLN A 76 -4.93 12.81 4.17
CA GLN A 76 -4.87 13.29 5.55
C GLN A 76 -5.74 14.53 5.73
N LYS A 77 -5.62 15.49 4.81
CA LYS A 77 -6.41 16.73 4.84
C LYS A 77 -7.91 16.42 4.77
N VAL A 78 -8.33 15.67 3.75
CA VAL A 78 -9.75 15.32 3.55
C VAL A 78 -10.29 14.52 4.72
N GLY A 79 -9.54 13.52 5.21
CA GLY A 79 -9.97 12.72 6.35
C GLY A 79 -10.18 13.55 7.63
N THR A 80 -9.29 14.52 7.86
CA THR A 80 -9.41 15.45 8.99
C THR A 80 -10.64 16.36 8.85
N GLU A 81 -10.89 16.90 7.65
CA GLU A 81 -12.08 17.72 7.35
C GLU A 81 -13.39 16.95 7.53
N GLN A 82 -13.38 15.62 7.32
CA GLN A 82 -14.52 14.73 7.56
C GLN A 82 -14.63 14.25 9.02
N GLY A 83 -13.78 14.72 9.93
CA GLY A 83 -13.79 14.32 11.34
C GLY A 83 -13.33 12.88 11.58
N LEU A 84 -12.58 12.29 10.65
CA LEU A 84 -12.02 10.94 10.80
C LEU A 84 -10.73 10.97 11.61
N SER A 85 -10.54 9.96 12.46
CA SER A 85 -9.25 9.71 13.13
C SER A 85 -8.27 9.08 12.14
N VAL A 86 -7.42 9.92 11.52
CA VAL A 86 -6.42 9.49 10.54
C VAL A 86 -5.01 9.65 11.09
N HIS A 87 -4.23 8.57 11.05
CA HIS A 87 -2.80 8.56 11.37
C HIS A 87 -2.00 8.66 10.07
N ASN A 88 -1.16 9.68 9.94
CA ASN A 88 -0.27 9.81 8.79
C ASN A 88 1.10 9.20 9.10
N GLY A 89 1.39 8.05 8.50
CA GLY A 89 2.58 7.25 8.78
C GLY A 89 2.27 5.99 9.57
N GLY A 90 2.96 4.91 9.22
CA GLY A 90 2.71 3.58 9.75
C GLY A 90 3.27 2.51 8.82
N THR A 91 3.93 1.53 9.41
CA THR A 91 4.48 0.37 8.67
C THR A 91 3.45 -0.75 8.63
N TYR A 92 3.05 -1.14 7.41
CA TYR A 92 2.17 -2.29 7.21
C TYR A 92 2.96 -3.60 7.10
N VAL A 93 2.59 -4.62 7.86
CA VAL A 93 3.17 -5.96 7.74
C VAL A 93 2.26 -6.82 6.87
N CYS A 94 2.72 -7.17 5.67
CA CYS A 94 1.97 -8.04 4.77
C CYS A 94 2.41 -9.49 4.94
N THR A 95 1.52 -10.34 5.46
CA THR A 95 1.74 -11.78 5.57
C THR A 95 1.09 -12.52 4.40
N GLU A 96 1.44 -13.80 4.20
CA GLU A 96 0.88 -14.60 3.10
C GLU A 96 -0.61 -14.92 3.29
N GLY A 97 -1.07 -15.14 4.53
CA GLY A 97 -2.39 -15.70 4.82
C GLY A 97 -2.51 -17.19 4.47
N PRO A 98 -3.71 -17.82 4.52
CA PRO A 98 -5.00 -17.23 4.88
C PRO A 98 -5.28 -17.21 6.40
N ARG A 99 -4.43 -17.86 7.21
CA ARG A 99 -4.53 -17.79 8.67
C ARG A 99 -4.13 -16.41 9.16
N PHE A 100 -4.65 -16.01 10.32
CA PHE A 100 -4.09 -14.90 11.10
C PHE A 100 -2.69 -15.25 11.60
N GLU A 101 -1.95 -14.21 11.99
CA GLU A 101 -0.60 -14.26 12.56
C GLU A 101 -0.45 -15.23 13.75
#